data_AF-A0A932L4R9-F1
#
_entry.id   AF-A0A932L4R9-F1
#
_cell.length_a   1.000
_cell.length_b   1.000
_cell.length_c   1.000
_cell.angle_alpha   90.00
_cell.angle_beta   90.00
_cell.angle_gamma   90.00
#
_symmetry.space_group_name_H-M   'P 1'
#
loop_
_entity.id
_entity.type
_entity.pdbx_description
1 polymer ?
#
loop_
_entity_poly.entity_id
_entity_poly.type
_entity_poly.pdbx_seq_one_letter_code
_entity_poly.pdbx_strand_id
1 'polypeptide(L)'
;MSEIEGPHRRQEVRMQMNPYLSFQGQCEAAFNFYEQCLGGQIEAIFRYAGTPLADQVPADWQDKVMHGSLRLGDQVLMGCVMLVASVAGQTRLETPRPIGYTLRAWRAML
;
A
#
# COMPACT_ATOMS: atom_id res chain seq x y z
N MET A 1 35.07 -21.83 -40.56
CA MET A 1 35.35 -20.61 -39.77
C MET A 1 34.18 -19.67 -39.98
N SER A 2 33.12 -19.80 -39.17
CA SER A 2 32.89 -19.00 -37.94
C SER A 2 32.49 -17.57 -38.28
N GLU A 3 31.23 -17.40 -38.69
CA GLU A 3 30.54 -16.11 -38.67
C GLU A 3 30.52 -15.61 -37.23
N ILE A 4 31.07 -14.41 -37.06
CA ILE A 4 31.32 -13.77 -35.79
C ILE A 4 29.98 -13.18 -35.32
N GLU A 5 29.41 -13.76 -34.27
CA GLU A 5 28.19 -13.25 -33.63
C GLU A 5 28.41 -11.80 -33.16
N GLY A 6 27.57 -10.88 -33.65
CA GLY A 6 27.61 -9.47 -33.30
C GLY A 6 27.31 -9.22 -31.81
N PRO A 7 27.67 -8.03 -31.27
CA PRO A 7 27.58 -7.76 -29.85
C PRO A 7 26.12 -7.83 -29.40
N HIS A 8 25.80 -8.80 -28.53
CA HIS A 8 24.53 -8.83 -27.81
C HIS A 8 24.39 -7.52 -27.03
N ARG A 9 23.64 -6.56 -27.59
CA ARG A 9 23.21 -5.37 -26.87
C ARG A 9 22.33 -5.86 -25.73
N ARG A 10 22.87 -5.97 -24.51
CA ARG A 10 22.05 -6.12 -23.30
C ARG A 10 21.06 -4.97 -23.33
N GLN A 11 19.79 -5.27 -23.57
CA GLN A 11 18.74 -4.31 -23.23
C GLN A 11 18.88 -4.09 -21.73
N GLU A 12 19.16 -2.85 -21.35
CA GLU A 12 19.14 -2.47 -19.94
C GLU A 12 17.67 -2.55 -19.51
N VAL A 13 17.27 -3.70 -18.96
CA VAL A 13 15.92 -3.90 -18.44
C VAL A 13 15.79 -3.01 -17.21
N ARG A 14 15.31 -1.79 -17.41
CA ARG A 14 15.02 -0.86 -16.32
C ARG A 14 13.78 -1.35 -15.60
N MET A 15 14.00 -2.02 -14.47
CA MET A 15 12.93 -2.43 -13.58
C MET A 15 12.26 -1.18 -13.00
N GLN A 16 10.97 -1.01 -13.26
CA GLN A 16 10.17 0.08 -12.72
C GLN A 16 9.42 -0.41 -11.47
N MET A 17 9.64 0.26 -10.34
CA MET A 17 8.91 0.00 -9.11
C MET A 17 7.81 1.04 -8.97
N ASN A 18 6.56 0.59 -8.94
CA ASN A 18 5.40 1.47 -8.78
C ASN A 18 4.77 1.21 -7.40
N PRO A 19 5.20 1.93 -6.34
CA PRO A 19 4.69 1.74 -4.99
C PRO A 19 3.20 2.07 -4.90
N TYR A 20 2.47 1.27 -4.13
CA TYR A 20 1.05 1.47 -3.85
C TYR A 20 0.85 1.72 -2.36
N LEU A 21 0.44 2.94 -2.00
CA LEU A 21 0.28 3.37 -0.61
C LEU A 21 -1.19 3.32 -0.18
N SER A 22 -1.43 2.90 1.05
CA SER A 22 -2.76 2.90 1.65
C SER A 22 -2.84 3.95 2.76
N PHE A 23 -3.81 4.86 2.66
CA PHE A 23 -3.94 6.02 3.55
C PHE A 23 -5.13 5.88 4.50
N GLN A 24 -4.97 6.30 5.76
CA GLN A 24 -6.06 6.33 6.76
C GLN A 24 -6.94 7.57 6.58
N GLY A 25 -7.81 7.56 5.58
CA GLY A 25 -8.85 8.58 5.38
C GLY A 25 -8.42 9.88 4.69
N GLN A 26 -7.14 10.25 4.72
CA GLN A 26 -6.61 11.52 4.18
C GLN A 26 -5.83 11.33 2.88
N CYS A 27 -6.35 10.52 1.97
CA CYS A 27 -5.66 10.18 0.72
C CYS A 27 -5.45 11.43 -0.16
N GLU A 28 -6.49 12.22 -0.43
CA GLU A 28 -6.41 13.40 -1.31
C GLU A 28 -5.43 14.47 -0.77
N ALA A 29 -5.46 14.74 0.53
CA ALA A 29 -4.51 15.66 1.16
C ALA A 29 -3.06 15.15 1.08
N ALA A 30 -2.84 13.84 1.22
CA ALA A 30 -1.51 13.24 1.08
C ALA A 30 -0.99 13.36 -0.36
N PHE A 31 -1.84 13.11 -1.36
CA PHE A 31 -1.48 13.28 -2.77
C PHE A 31 -1.11 14.73 -3.10
N ASN A 32 -1.90 15.71 -2.63
CA ASN A 32 -1.58 17.14 -2.81
C ASN A 32 -0.25 17.52 -2.14
N PHE A 33 0.03 16.96 -0.95
CA PHE A 33 1.30 17.18 -0.27
C PHE A 33 2.48 16.57 -1.05
N TYR A 34 2.33 15.34 -1.54
CA TYR A 34 3.39 14.68 -2.31
C TYR A 34 3.63 15.33 -3.66
N GLU A 35 2.58 15.84 -4.31
CA GLU A 35 2.72 16.67 -5.52
C GLU A 35 3.63 17.87 -5.25
N GLN A 36 3.37 18.63 -4.17
CA GLN A 36 4.15 19.81 -3.79
C GLN A 36 5.59 19.48 -3.35
N CYS A 37 5.78 18.42 -2.56
CA CYS A 37 7.09 18.07 -2.02
C CYS A 37 8.00 17.37 -3.03
N LEU A 38 7.43 16.52 -3.89
CA LEU A 38 8.19 15.72 -4.84
C LEU A 38 8.24 16.35 -6.25
N GLY A 39 7.45 17.41 -6.49
CA GLY A 39 7.33 18.03 -7.81
C GLY A 39 6.67 17.10 -8.84
N GLY A 40 5.76 16.24 -8.38
CA GLY A 40 5.01 15.33 -9.23
C GLY A 40 3.80 15.98 -9.89
N GLN A 41 3.05 15.20 -10.65
CA GLN A 41 1.75 15.61 -11.19
C GLN A 41 0.71 14.54 -10.87
N ILE A 42 -0.42 14.95 -10.29
CA ILE A 42 -1.55 14.04 -10.06
C ILE A 42 -2.18 13.72 -11.42
N GLU A 43 -2.15 12.45 -11.82
CA GLU A 43 -2.71 12.02 -13.11
C GLU A 43 -4.20 11.70 -13.00
N ALA A 44 -4.60 11.01 -11.93
CA ALA A 44 -5.98 10.61 -11.73
C ALA A 44 -6.32 10.46 -10.25
N ILE A 45 -7.55 10.84 -9.89
CA ILE A 45 -8.18 10.55 -8.61
C ILE A 45 -9.56 9.98 -8.89
N PHE A 46 -9.76 8.72 -8.55
CA PHE A 46 -11.04 8.02 -8.58
C PHE A 46 -11.60 7.91 -7.17
N ARG A 47 -12.85 8.33 -7.01
CA ARG A 47 -13.61 8.21 -5.76
C ARG A 47 -14.47 6.94 -5.76
N TYR A 48 -14.97 6.54 -4.60
CA TYR A 48 -15.92 5.41 -4.53
C TYR A 48 -17.27 5.74 -5.19
N ALA A 49 -17.71 7.00 -5.11
CA ALA A 49 -18.91 7.49 -5.76
C ALA A 49 -18.88 7.22 -7.27
N GLY A 50 -19.96 6.65 -7.79
CA GLY A 50 -20.10 6.34 -9.22
C GLY A 50 -19.44 5.03 -9.66
N THR A 51 -18.92 4.23 -8.73
CA THR A 51 -18.38 2.89 -9.02
C THR A 51 -19.31 1.79 -8.52
N PRO A 52 -19.30 0.58 -9.10
CA PRO A 52 -20.10 -0.54 -8.58
C PRO A 52 -19.65 -1.03 -7.19
N LEU A 53 -18.53 -0.52 -6.67
CA LEU A 53 -18.09 -0.75 -5.29
C LEU A 53 -18.71 0.24 -4.30
N ALA A 54 -19.39 1.31 -4.77
CA ALA A 54 -20.07 2.26 -3.89
C ALA A 54 -21.07 1.58 -2.96
N ASP A 55 -21.79 0.56 -3.45
CA ASP A 55 -22.77 -0.21 -2.69
C ASP A 55 -22.14 -1.19 -1.69
N GLN A 56 -20.82 -1.43 -1.79
CA GLN A 56 -20.07 -2.37 -0.95
C GLN A 56 -19.28 -1.67 0.16
N VAL A 57 -19.32 -0.34 0.20
CA VAL A 57 -18.63 0.48 1.21
C VAL A 57 -19.63 1.26 2.05
N PRO A 58 -19.28 1.67 3.29
CA PRO A 58 -20.16 2.51 4.11
C PRO A 58 -20.52 3.83 3.39
N ALA A 59 -21.72 4.35 3.63
CA ALA A 59 -22.20 5.59 2.98
C ALA A 59 -21.23 6.78 3.13
N ASP A 60 -20.54 6.88 4.27
CA ASP A 60 -19.56 7.92 4.58
C ASP A 60 -18.27 7.84 3.73
N TRP A 61 -18.17 6.85 2.83
CA TRP A 61 -16.99 6.59 2.01
C TRP A 61 -17.16 6.95 0.54
N GLN A 62 -18.36 7.35 0.12
CA GLN A 62 -18.67 7.75 -1.25
C GLN A 62 -17.65 8.78 -1.79
N ASP A 63 -17.29 9.78 -0.98
CA ASP A 63 -16.37 10.85 -1.37
C ASP A 63 -14.88 10.49 -1.22
N LYS A 64 -14.55 9.32 -0.67
CA LYS A 64 -13.16 8.93 -0.41
C LYS A 64 -12.49 8.42 -1.69
N VAL A 65 -11.17 8.60 -1.75
CA VAL A 65 -10.35 8.18 -2.90
C VAL A 65 -10.18 6.66 -2.92
N MET A 66 -10.82 6.00 -3.88
CA MET A 66 -10.62 4.58 -4.19
C MET A 66 -9.25 4.34 -4.81
N HIS A 67 -8.84 5.17 -5.76
CA HIS A 67 -7.55 5.02 -6.45
C HIS A 67 -7.03 6.38 -6.88
N GLY A 68 -5.80 6.70 -6.50
CA GLY A 68 -5.07 7.88 -6.94
C GLY A 68 -3.75 7.50 -7.59
N SER A 69 -3.32 8.26 -8.60
CA SER A 69 -2.02 8.13 -9.24
C SER A 69 -1.31 9.48 -9.32
N LEU A 70 -0.02 9.48 -8.93
CA LEU A 70 0.89 10.62 -8.98
C LEU A 70 2.11 10.22 -9.81
N ARG A 71 2.32 10.91 -10.92
CA ARG A 71 3.51 10.74 -11.74
C ARG A 71 4.68 11.51 -11.14
N LEU A 72 5.81 10.83 -11.01
CA LEU A 72 7.08 11.33 -10.48
C LEU A 72 8.18 11.05 -11.52
N GLY A 73 8.26 11.88 -12.55
CA GLY A 73 9.12 11.64 -13.71
C GLY A 73 8.77 10.32 -14.40
N ASP A 74 9.69 9.35 -14.35
CA ASP A 74 9.53 8.02 -14.95
C ASP A 74 8.75 7.03 -14.04
N GLN A 75 8.52 7.38 -12.78
CA GLN A 75 7.86 6.53 -11.79
C GLN A 75 6.41 6.95 -11.56
N VAL A 76 5.58 6.01 -11.10
CA VAL A 76 4.20 6.29 -10.71
C VAL A 76 3.97 5.82 -9.28
N LEU A 77 3.59 6.76 -8.42
CA LEU A 77 3.12 6.50 -7.08
C LEU A 77 1.60 6.33 -7.13
N MET A 78 1.11 5.17 -6.69
CA MET A 78 -0.32 4.89 -6.62
C MET A 78 -0.76 4.81 -5.17
N GLY A 79 -2.07 4.95 -4.95
CA GLY A 79 -2.60 4.74 -3.62
C GLY A 79 -4.11 4.69 -3.53
N CYS A 80 -4.59 4.22 -2.39
CA CYS A 80 -6.01 4.21 -2.05
C CYS A 80 -6.20 4.62 -0.60
N VAL A 81 -7.42 5.01 -0.27
CA VAL A 81 -7.83 5.01 1.14
C VAL A 81 -7.94 3.55 1.63
N MET A 82 -7.31 3.27 2.76
CA MET A 82 -7.41 1.96 3.42
C MET A 82 -8.82 1.80 3.95
N LEU A 83 -9.57 0.81 3.46
CA LEU A 83 -10.81 0.35 4.08
C LEU A 83 -10.49 -0.27 5.44
N VAL A 84 -10.61 0.51 6.51
CA VAL A 84 -10.92 -0.10 7.80
C VAL A 84 -12.38 -0.50 7.71
N ALA A 85 -12.63 -1.70 7.15
CA ALA A 85 -13.81 -2.42 7.58
C ALA A 85 -13.72 -2.41 9.10
N SER A 86 -14.75 -1.89 9.76
CA SER A 86 -14.86 -2.00 11.19
C SER A 86 -14.77 -3.48 11.55
N VAL A 87 -13.56 -3.95 11.83
CA VAL A 87 -13.32 -5.16 12.61
C VAL A 87 -13.57 -4.80 14.08
N ALA A 88 -14.69 -4.14 14.36
CA ALA A 88 -15.28 -4.10 15.70
C ALA A 88 -15.77 -5.52 16.02
N GLY A 89 -14.81 -6.42 16.24
CA GLY A 89 -15.06 -7.83 16.53
C GLY A 89 -13.82 -8.71 16.50
N GLN A 90 -12.80 -8.39 15.70
CA GLN A 90 -11.65 -9.29 15.52
C GLN A 90 -10.35 -8.52 15.27
N THR A 91 -9.83 -7.85 16.30
CA THR A 91 -8.39 -7.73 16.57
C THR A 91 -8.17 -7.06 17.92
N ARG A 92 -8.68 -7.68 19.00
CA ARG A 92 -7.82 -7.75 20.18
C ARG A 92 -6.69 -8.69 19.77
N LEU A 93 -5.61 -8.12 19.25
CA LEU A 93 -4.34 -8.83 19.27
C LEU A 93 -4.10 -9.10 20.75
N GLU A 94 -4.47 -10.30 21.20
CA GLU A 94 -3.89 -10.83 22.42
C GLU A 94 -2.40 -10.71 22.20
N THR A 95 -1.77 -9.83 22.98
CA THR A 95 -0.32 -9.83 23.14
C THR A 95 0.12 -11.28 23.23
N PRO A 96 1.09 -11.75 22.43
CA PRO A 96 1.60 -13.10 22.60
C PRO A 96 1.93 -13.22 24.09
N ARG A 97 1.30 -14.19 24.78
CA ARG A 97 1.66 -14.48 26.17
C ARG A 97 3.18 -14.55 26.18
N PRO A 98 3.88 -13.85 27.08
CA PRO A 98 5.31 -14.02 27.16
C PRO A 98 5.53 -15.53 27.34
N ILE A 99 6.23 -16.15 26.38
CA ILE A 99 6.86 -17.45 26.57
C ILE A 99 8.04 -17.18 27.51
N GLY A 100 7.70 -16.70 28.70
CA GLY A 100 8.60 -16.57 29.82
C GLY A 100 8.58 -17.91 30.49
N TYR A 101 9.67 -18.65 30.37
CA TYR A 101 9.98 -19.72 31.30
C TYR A 101 10.08 -19.10 32.69
N THR A 102 8.95 -18.96 33.37
CA THR A 102 8.94 -18.57 34.77
C THR A 102 9.57 -19.72 35.55
N LEU A 103 10.66 -19.45 36.25
CA LEU A 103 11.42 -20.33 37.15
C LEU A 103 10.59 -21.01 38.26
N ARG A 104 9.26 -20.85 38.27
CA ARG A 104 8.34 -21.45 39.25
C ARG A 104 7.90 -22.87 38.90
N ALA A 105 8.20 -23.37 37.69
CA ALA A 105 7.86 -24.75 37.29
C ALA A 105 8.88 -25.83 37.73
N TRP A 106 10.08 -25.44 38.20
CA TRP A 106 11.14 -26.40 38.57
C TRP A 106 11.10 -26.91 40.02
N ARG A 107 10.09 -26.52 40.80
CA ARG A 107 9.99 -26.90 42.23
C ARG A 107 8.91 -27.96 42.52
N ALA A 108 8.40 -28.62 41.48
CA ALA A 108 7.43 -29.70 41.57
C ALA A 108 7.94 -31.03 40.99
N MET A 109 9.25 -31.13 40.71
CA MET A 109 9.94 -32.34 40.23
C MET A 109 11.16 -32.73 41.10
N LEU A 110 11.20 -32.24 42.34
CA LEU A 110 12.01 -32.75 43.45
C LEU A 110 11.14 -32.71 44.70
#